data_AF-A0A954KJN9-F1
#
_entry.id   AF-A0A954KJN9-F1
#
_cell.length_a   1.000
_cell.length_b   1.000
_cell.length_c   1.000
_cell.angle_alpha   90.00
_cell.angle_beta   90.00
_cell.angle_gamma   90.00
#
_symmetry.space_group_name_H-M   'P 1'
#
loop_
_entity.id
_entity.type
_entity.pdbx_description
1 polymer ?
#
loop_
_entity_poly.entity_id
_entity_poly.type
_entity_poly.pdbx_seq_one_letter_code
_entity_poly.pdbx_strand_id
1 'polypeptide(L)' 'QYFVRLKDNTNGYDTAYPGVEILPDGTFLVTTYGHWAQGEPPYILSERLKLSELDELAKQPAK' A
#
# COMPACT_ATOMS: atom_id res chain seq x y z
N GLN A 1 -5.53 -15.94 -0.93
CA GLN A 1 -4.52 -15.17 -0.17
C GLN A 1 -3.91 -14.15 -1.12
N TYR A 2 -3.79 -12.88 -0.72
CA TYR A 2 -3.18 -11.81 -1.53
C TYR A 2 -1.80 -11.44 -0.98
N PHE A 3 -0.90 -11.06 -1.89
CA PHE A 3 0.35 -10.38 -1.55
C PHE A 3 0.33 -9.03 -2.26
N VAL A 4 0.29 -7.95 -1.47
CA VAL A 4 0.15 -6.59 -1.98
C VAL A 4 1.35 -5.77 -1.53
N ARG A 5 2.03 -5.13 -2.48
CA ARG A 5 3.02 -4.10 -2.21
C ARG A 5 2.33 -2.74 -2.31
N LEU A 6 2.28 -1.99 -1.22
CA LEU A 6 1.60 -0.69 -1.16
C LEU A 6 2.37 0.39 -1.94
N LYS A 7 3.69 0.44 -1.74
CA LYS A 7 4.58 1.35 -2.45
C LYS A 7 6.02 0.82 -2.42
N ASP A 8 6.85 1.38 -3.30
CA ASP A 8 8.29 1.14 -3.31
C ASP A 8 8.99 2.11 -2.34
N ASN A 9 9.60 1.57 -1.29
CA ASN A 9 10.39 2.38 -0.35
C ASN A 9 11.80 2.55 -0.92
N THR A 10 12.23 3.78 -1.16
CA THR A 10 13.52 4.10 -1.75
C THR A 10 14.66 4.09 -0.74
N ASN A 11 14.40 3.79 0.54
CA ASN A 11 15.40 3.66 1.59
C ASN A 11 15.36 2.27 2.23
N GLY A 12 16.40 1.46 1.99
CA GLY A 12 16.46 0.05 2.40
C GLY A 12 16.57 -0.19 3.91
N TYR A 13 16.93 0.81 4.70
CA TYR A 13 16.95 0.70 6.16
C TYR A 13 15.60 0.97 6.82
N ASP A 14 14.60 1.41 6.04
CA ASP A 14 13.30 1.79 6.56
C ASP A 14 12.25 0.71 6.28
N THR A 15 11.84 0.03 7.35
CA THR A 15 10.81 -1.01 7.31
C THR A 15 9.46 -0.36 7.60
N ALA A 16 8.76 0.10 6.58
CA ALA A 16 7.44 0.71 6.73
C ALA A 16 6.47 -0.24 7.47
N TYR A 17 5.79 0.25 8.51
CA TYR A 17 4.80 -0.51 9.28
C TYR A 17 3.41 0.08 9.07
N PRO A 18 2.52 -0.58 8.31
CA PRO A 18 1.19 -0.06 8.06
C PRO A 18 0.23 -0.30 9.23
N GLY A 19 -0.46 0.75 9.67
CA GLY A 19 -1.73 0.60 10.37
C GLY A 19 -2.84 0.27 9.37
N VAL A 20 -3.73 -0.67 9.73
CA VAL A 20 -4.83 -1.12 8.87
C VAL A 20 -6.16 -0.89 9.58
N GLU A 21 -7.08 -0.20 8.92
CA GLU A 21 -8.46 0.00 9.35
C GLU A 21 -9.42 -0.44 8.24
N ILE A 22 -10.53 -1.09 8.60
CA ILE A 22 -11.59 -1.44 7.66
C ILE A 22 -12.74 -0.45 7.87
N LEU A 23 -13.02 0.35 6.85
CA LEU A 23 -14.10 1.33 6.86
C LEU A 23 -15.48 0.65 6.71
N PRO A 24 -16.59 1.34 7.05
CA PRO A 24 -17.93 0.75 7.00
C PRO A 24 -18.37 0.19 5.64
N ASP A 25 -17.78 0.69 4.54
CA ASP A 25 -18.08 0.23 3.19
C ASP A 25 -17.18 -0.94 2.71
N GLY A 26 -16.40 -1.52 3.62
CA GLY A 26 -15.47 -2.62 3.35
C GLY A 26 -14.13 -2.19 2.74
N THR A 27 -13.85 -0.88 2.64
CA THR A 27 -12.55 -0.38 2.18
C THR A 27 -11.49 -0.59 3.25
N PHE A 28 -10.34 -1.14 2.86
CA PHE A 28 -9.14 -1.17 3.68
C PHE A 28 -8.42 0.17 3.54
N LEU A 29 -8.31 0.92 4.64
CA LEU A 29 -7.44 2.09 4.76
C LEU A 29 -6.11 1.65 5.38
N VAL A 30 -5.03 1.85 4.65
CA VAL A 30 -3.70 1.45 5.06
C VAL A 30 -2.81 2.68 5.15
N THR A 31 -2.38 3.03 6.37
CA THR A 31 -1.56 4.23 6.61
C THR A 31 -0.18 3.84 7.10
N THR A 32 0.86 4.35 6.44
CA THR A 32 2.26 4.00 6.72
C THR A 32 3.21 5.17 6.48
N TYR A 33 4.45 5.05 6.92
CA TYR A 33 5.51 6.07 6.75
C TYR A 33 6.67 5.47 5.94
N GLY A 34 7.39 6.32 5.21
CA GLY A 34 8.57 5.87 4.47
C GLY A 34 9.12 6.90 3.50
N HIS A 35 10.18 6.51 2.79
CA HIS A 35 10.76 7.27 1.70
C HIS A 35 10.19 6.80 0.37
N TRP A 36 9.37 7.63 -0.24
CA TRP A 36 8.54 7.20 -1.37
C TRP A 36 8.97 7.80 -2.71
N ALA A 37 9.82 8.81 -2.67
CA ALA A 37 10.36 9.51 -3.82
C ALA A 37 11.84 9.80 -3.58
N GLN A 38 12.66 9.53 -4.59
CA GLN A 38 14.11 9.69 -4.49
C GLN A 38 14.48 11.15 -4.29
N GLY A 39 15.33 11.43 -3.30
CA GLY A 39 15.79 12.79 -3.00
C GLY A 39 14.81 13.62 -2.17
N GLU A 40 13.61 13.09 -1.89
CA GLU A 40 12.62 13.77 -1.06
C GLU A 40 12.67 13.28 0.41
N PRO A 41 12.30 14.15 1.36
CA PRO A 41 12.06 13.74 2.75
C PRO A 41 10.98 12.65 2.86
N PRO A 42 11.02 11.81 3.91
CA PRO A 42 9.99 10.81 4.12
C PRO A 42 8.64 11.47 4.44
N TYR A 43 7.54 10.79 4.08
CA TYR A 43 6.20 11.26 4.38
C TYR A 43 5.25 10.11 4.73
N ILE A 44 4.11 10.45 5.33
CA ILE A 44 3.04 9.50 5.61
C ILE A 44 2.21 9.34 4.34
N LEU A 45 1.91 8.10 4.00
CA LEU A 45 1.04 7.71 2.90
C LEU A 45 -0.15 6.94 3.46
N SER A 46 -1.34 7.23 2.93
CA SER A 46 -2.54 6.44 3.16
C SER A 46 -3.06 5.91 1.83
N GLU A 47 -3.13 4.60 1.69
CA GLU A 47 -3.73 3.93 0.53
C GLU A 47 -5.09 3.34 0.89
N ARG A 48 -5.99 3.31 -0.09
CA ARG A 48 -7.34 2.74 0.05
C ARG A 48 -7.54 1.68 -1.01
N LEU A 49 -8.02 0.52 -0.60
CA LEU A 49 -8.25 -0.59 -1.52
C LEU A 49 -9.44 -1.44 -1.08
N LYS A 50 -10.12 -2.04 -2.05
CA LYS A 50 -11.15 -3.07 -1.86
C LYS A 50 -10.65 -4.41 -2.38
N LEU A 51 -11.08 -5.49 -1.73
CA LEU A 51 -10.72 -6.85 -2.18
C LEU A 51 -11.23 -7.13 -3.61
N SER A 52 -12.38 -6.57 -3.99
CA SER A 52 -12.90 -6.69 -5.36
C SER A 52 -11.96 -6.08 -6.41
N GLU A 53 -11.27 -4.97 -6.09
CA GLU A 53 -10.30 -4.35 -6.99
C GLU A 53 -9.05 -5.24 -7.13
N LEU A 54 -8.63 -5.87 -6.02
CA LEU A 54 -7.55 -6.86 -6.06
C LEU A 54 -7.92 -8.10 -6.87
N ASP A 55 -9.17 -8.55 -6.79
CA ASP A 55 -9.69 -9.66 -7.61
C ASP A 55 -9.66 -9.33 -9.11
N GLU A 56 -9.99 -8.09 -9.48
CA GLU A 56 -9.92 -7.63 -10.85
C GLU A 56 -8.46 -7.53 -11.34
N LEU A 57 -7.56 -7.02 -10.51
CA LEU A 57 -6.13 -6.96 -10.81
C LEU A 57 -5.51 -8.36 -10.96
N ALA A 58 -5.88 -9.31 -10.10
CA ALA A 58 -5.34 -10.67 -10.15
C ALA A 58 -5.75 -11.45 -11.41
N LYS A 59 -6.81 -11.02 -12.11
CA LYS A 59 -7.23 -11.60 -13.40
C LYS A 59 -6.42 -11.06 -14.57
N GLN A 60 -5.75 -9.92 -14.41
CA GLN A 60 -4.92 -9.33 -15.46
C GLN A 60 -3.58 -10.08 -15.53
N PRO A 61 -3.02 -10.28 -16.73
CA PRO A 61 -1.68 -10.84 -16.84
C PRO A 61 -0.69 -9.95 -16.11
N ALA A 62 0.24 -10.57 -15.37
CA ALA A 62 1.32 -9.84 -14.72
C ALA A 62 2.11 -9.03 -15.75
N LYS A 63 2.41 -7.78 -15.39
CA LYS A 63 3.25 -6.88 -16.19
C LYS A 63 4.70 -7.33 -16.22
#